data_AF-A0A2E3YHB2-F1
#
_entry.id   AF-A0A2E3YHB2-F1
#
_cell.length_a   1.000
_cell.length_b   1.000
_cell.length_c   1.000
_cell.angle_alpha   90.00
_cell.angle_beta   90.00
_cell.angle_gamma   90.00
#
_symmetry.space_group_name_H-M   'P 1'
#
loop_
_entity.id
_entity.type
_entity.pdbx_description
1 polymer ?
#
loop_
_entity_poly.entity_id
_entity_poly.type
_entity_poly.pdbx_seq_one_letter_code
_entity_poly.pdbx_strand_id
1 'polypeptide(L)'
;MATDHLIERAGDHSLASVALRNTSHTGMLGFLADRGARAGIVTLGFTHCRPMVTPPGGKAALFGSNPIAFGFPAEPDPILVDLSTAAVTYGALLVHRQDGTTLPDGVVLDEDGNPTTDAEVPCPVP
;
A
#
# COMPACT_ATOMS: atom_id res chain seq x y z
N MET A 1 -9.98 15.30 5.81
CA MET A 1 -10.29 15.47 7.24
C MET A 1 -9.16 14.99 8.15
N ALA A 2 -8.83 13.70 8.21
CA ALA A 2 -7.79 13.20 9.14
C ALA A 2 -6.40 13.82 8.90
N THR A 3 -5.94 13.87 7.65
CA THR A 3 -4.67 14.52 7.28
C THR A 3 -4.68 16.01 7.60
N ASP A 4 -5.82 16.69 7.45
CA ASP A 4 -5.93 18.13 7.73
C ASP A 4 -5.73 18.40 9.22
N HIS A 5 -6.37 17.58 10.05
CA HIS A 5 -6.19 17.65 11.49
C HIS A 5 -4.76 17.31 11.91
N LEU A 6 -4.13 16.35 11.25
CA LEU A 6 -2.72 16.01 11.48
C LEU A 6 -1.80 17.20 11.18
N ILE A 7 -2.02 17.89 10.05
CA ILE A 7 -1.26 19.08 9.64
C ILE A 7 -1.43 20.22 10.66
N GLU A 8 -2.68 20.50 11.07
CA GLU A 8 -2.98 21.51 12.09
C GLU A 8 -2.22 21.22 13.39
N ARG A 9 -2.29 19.98 13.89
CA ARG A 9 -1.62 19.56 15.12
C ARG A 9 -0.10 19.58 15.03
N ALA A 10 0.47 19.27 13.86
CA ALA A 10 1.91 19.32 13.64
C ALA A 10 2.44 20.77 13.57
N GLY A 11 1.60 21.77 13.31
CA GLY A 11 1.99 23.18 13.41
C GLY A 11 2.34 23.61 14.84
N ASP A 12 1.63 23.06 15.83
CA ASP A 12 1.80 23.40 17.25
C ASP A 12 2.78 22.46 17.98
N HIS A 13 3.17 21.33 17.35
CA HIS A 13 3.91 20.25 17.98
C HIS A 13 4.97 19.65 17.05
N SER A 14 6.11 19.21 17.61
CA SER A 14 7.16 18.54 16.82
C SER A 14 6.75 17.18 16.24
N LEU A 15 5.66 16.58 16.74
CA LEU A 15 5.11 15.31 16.27
C LEU A 15 3.60 15.27 16.53
N ALA A 16 2.83 14.82 15.55
CA ALA A 16 1.43 14.49 15.68
C ALA A 16 1.14 13.10 15.09
N SER A 17 0.11 12.42 15.59
CA SER A 17 -0.35 11.14 15.02
C SER A 17 -1.88 11.08 15.04
N VAL A 18 -2.45 10.41 14.04
CA VAL A 18 -3.89 10.15 13.95
C VAL A 18 -4.11 8.69 13.61
N ALA A 19 -4.97 8.02 14.37
CA ALA A 19 -5.39 6.64 14.10
C ALA A 19 -6.84 6.63 13.65
N LEU A 20 -7.12 5.89 12.59
CA LEU A 20 -8.47 5.71 12.05
C LEU A 20 -8.91 4.26 12.27
N ARG A 21 -10.18 4.06 12.61
CA ARG A 21 -10.80 2.75 12.78
C ARG A 21 -12.17 2.76 12.13
N ASN A 22 -12.62 1.59 11.68
CA ASN A 22 -13.92 1.42 11.02
C ASN A 22 -14.04 2.28 9.75
N THR A 23 -12.96 2.29 8.96
CA THR A 23 -12.88 2.97 7.67
C THR A 23 -12.91 1.97 6.53
N SER A 24 -13.30 2.45 5.35
CA SER A 24 -13.23 1.69 4.11
C SER A 24 -11.89 1.91 3.39
N HIS A 25 -11.75 1.36 2.19
CA HIS A 25 -10.59 1.55 1.32
C HIS A 25 -10.23 3.03 1.16
N THR A 26 -8.97 3.39 1.43
CA THR A 26 -8.50 4.78 1.49
C THR A 26 -8.04 5.35 0.14
N GLY A 27 -8.02 4.53 -0.91
CA GLY A 27 -7.45 4.92 -2.21
C GLY A 27 -5.92 4.93 -2.16
N MET A 28 -5.31 5.89 -2.86
CA MET A 28 -3.85 6.06 -2.92
C MET A 28 -3.34 6.64 -1.60
N LEU A 29 -2.54 5.90 -0.86
CA LEU A 29 -2.01 6.35 0.44
C LEU A 29 -1.00 7.49 0.25
N GLY A 30 -0.24 7.47 -0.84
CA GLY A 30 0.65 8.54 -1.26
C GLY A 30 -0.03 9.89 -1.45
N PHE A 31 -1.33 9.91 -1.80
CA PHE A 31 -2.09 11.18 -1.84
C PHE A 31 -2.15 11.84 -0.47
N LEU A 32 -2.34 11.06 0.59
CA LEU A 32 -2.40 11.60 1.96
C LEU A 32 -1.01 12.05 2.43
N ALA A 33 0.03 11.32 2.05
CA ALA A 33 1.42 11.67 2.35
C ALA A 33 1.87 12.95 1.62
N ASP A 34 1.50 13.10 0.35
CA ASP A 34 1.76 14.30 -0.47
C ASP A 34 1.16 15.55 0.14
N ARG A 35 -0.09 15.48 0.59
CA ARG A 35 -0.75 16.62 1.24
C ARG A 35 0.00 17.13 2.46
N GLY A 36 0.53 16.23 3.29
CA GLY A 36 1.35 16.62 4.43
C GLY A 36 2.72 17.16 4.01
N ALA A 37 3.39 16.51 3.06
CA ALA A 37 4.68 16.96 2.54
C ALA A 37 4.62 18.37 1.92
N ARG A 38 3.55 18.67 1.17
CA ARG A 38 3.28 20.02 0.62
C ARG A 38 2.97 21.06 1.70
N ALA A 39 2.52 20.62 2.88
CA ALA A 39 2.35 21.49 4.04
C ALA A 39 3.65 21.67 4.85
N GLY A 40 4.79 21.17 4.36
CA GLY A 40 6.09 21.32 5.01
C GLY A 40 6.35 20.31 6.14
N ILE A 41 5.56 19.22 6.23
CA ILE A 41 5.74 18.19 7.25
C ILE A 41 6.11 16.83 6.64
N VAL A 42 7.06 16.13 7.28
CA VAL A 42 7.34 14.73 6.93
C VAL A 42 6.14 13.88 7.36
N THR A 43 5.57 13.12 6.43
CA THR A 43 4.33 12.37 6.65
C THR A 43 4.55 10.88 6.43
N LEU A 44 4.05 10.07 7.37
CA LEU A 44 4.04 8.61 7.28
C LEU A 44 2.59 8.12 7.31
N GLY A 45 2.23 7.31 6.32
CA GLY A 45 0.92 6.70 6.20
C GLY A 45 1.01 5.18 6.22
N PHE A 46 0.08 4.54 6.92
CA PHE A 46 -0.06 3.09 7.00
C PHE A 46 -1.52 2.70 6.90
N THR A 47 -1.81 1.64 6.17
CA THR A 47 -3.14 1.01 6.18
C THR A 47 -3.02 -0.48 5.97
N HIS A 48 -4.08 -1.22 6.28
CA HIS A 48 -4.16 -2.65 6.05
C HIS A 48 -5.39 -2.96 5.19
N CYS A 49 -5.40 -4.13 4.57
CA CYS A 49 -6.54 -4.61 3.81
C CYS A 49 -6.84 -6.08 4.11
N ARG A 50 -7.85 -6.64 3.43
CA ARG A 50 -8.24 -8.05 3.59
C ARG A 50 -7.05 -8.98 3.29
N PRO A 51 -6.98 -10.17 3.92
CA PRO A 51 -5.93 -11.15 3.65
C PRO A 51 -5.85 -11.53 2.16
N MET A 52 -4.67 -11.37 1.57
CA MET A 52 -4.29 -11.78 0.20
C MET A 52 -2.80 -12.16 0.08
N VAL A 53 -1.98 -11.90 1.10
CA VAL A 53 -0.55 -12.17 1.12
C VAL A 53 -0.26 -13.34 2.04
N THR A 54 0.44 -14.35 1.52
CA THR A 54 0.90 -15.52 2.25
C THR A 54 2.24 -15.20 2.91
N PRO A 55 2.40 -15.40 4.23
CA PRO A 55 3.68 -15.15 4.89
C PRO A 55 4.76 -16.11 4.36
N PRO A 56 6.05 -15.74 4.42
CA PRO A 56 7.13 -16.65 4.06
C PRO A 56 7.04 -17.99 4.81
N GLY A 57 7.04 -19.10 4.06
CA GLY A 57 6.88 -20.45 4.60
C GLY A 57 5.44 -20.85 4.93
N GLY A 58 4.47 -19.98 4.69
CA GLY A 58 3.04 -20.27 4.80
C GLY A 58 2.42 -20.83 3.53
N LYS A 59 1.16 -21.28 3.63
CA LYS A 59 0.35 -21.75 2.49
C LYS A 59 -1.02 -21.06 2.38
N ALA A 60 -1.32 -20.15 3.30
CA ALA A 60 -2.59 -19.46 3.37
C ALA A 60 -2.35 -17.96 3.50
N ALA A 61 -3.19 -17.18 2.83
CA ALA A 61 -3.17 -15.73 2.93
C ALA A 61 -3.49 -15.26 4.35
N LEU A 62 -2.61 -14.45 4.93
CA LEU A 62 -2.74 -13.92 6.29
C LEU A 62 -2.70 -12.38 6.31
N PHE A 63 -1.84 -11.77 5.51
CA PHE A 63 -1.70 -10.30 5.48
C PHE A 63 -2.44 -9.72 4.28
N GLY A 64 -2.83 -8.44 4.37
CA GLY A 64 -3.17 -7.67 3.19
C GLY A 64 -1.92 -7.15 2.48
N SER A 65 -2.10 -6.47 1.35
CA SER A 65 -1.03 -5.72 0.67
C SER A 65 -0.46 -4.56 1.51
N ASN A 66 -1.14 -4.23 2.61
CA ASN A 66 -0.71 -3.37 3.72
C ASN A 66 0.24 -2.22 3.33
N PRO A 67 -0.20 -1.31 2.45
CA PRO A 67 0.70 -0.34 1.87
C PRO A 67 1.21 0.67 2.90
N ILE A 68 2.39 1.19 2.60
CA ILE A 68 3.09 2.20 3.38
C ILE A 68 3.43 3.37 2.46
N ALA A 69 3.17 4.59 2.93
CA ALA A 69 3.56 5.79 2.21
C ALA A 69 4.37 6.73 3.08
N PHE A 70 5.33 7.40 2.44
CA PHE A 70 6.18 8.44 3.02
C PHE A 70 6.12 9.67 2.13
N GLY A 71 6.00 10.83 2.74
CA GLY A 71 6.10 12.12 2.06
C GLY A 71 7.12 13.00 2.75
N PHE A 72 8.07 13.52 1.98
CA PHE A 72 9.12 14.42 2.46
C PHE A 72 9.02 15.76 1.72
N PRO A 73 8.95 16.90 2.44
CA PRO A 73 9.03 18.22 1.82
C PRO A 73 10.34 18.36 1.05
N ALA A 74 10.26 18.78 -0.20
CA ALA A 74 11.39 19.03 -1.09
C ALA A 74 10.98 20.04 -2.18
N GLU A 75 11.97 20.63 -2.84
CA GLU A 75 11.80 21.62 -3.92
C GLU A 75 12.31 21.03 -5.25
N PRO A 76 11.63 21.24 -6.39
CA PRO A 76 10.36 21.98 -6.53
C PRO A 76 9.13 21.17 -6.10
N ASP A 77 9.28 19.85 -5.94
CA ASP A 77 8.19 18.94 -5.58
C ASP A 77 8.59 18.02 -4.42
N PRO A 78 7.62 17.59 -3.59
CA PRO A 78 7.85 16.60 -2.54
C PRO A 78 8.44 15.29 -3.07
N ILE A 79 9.25 14.65 -2.23
CA ILE A 79 9.65 13.26 -2.45
C ILE A 79 8.56 12.36 -1.87
N LEU A 80 7.97 11.52 -2.72
CA LEU A 80 6.94 10.56 -2.33
C LEU A 80 7.43 9.13 -2.53
N VAL A 81 7.16 8.31 -1.54
CA VAL A 81 7.30 6.86 -1.61
C VAL A 81 5.94 6.29 -1.26
N ASP A 82 5.30 5.55 -2.17
CA ASP A 82 4.03 4.86 -1.93
C ASP A 82 4.15 3.44 -2.48
N LEU A 83 4.11 2.45 -1.59
CA LEU A 83 4.37 1.07 -1.95
C LEU A 83 3.45 0.10 -1.22
N SER A 84 3.13 -0.98 -1.93
CA SER A 84 2.54 -2.19 -1.36
C SER A 84 3.65 -3.02 -0.70
N THR A 85 3.37 -3.65 0.44
CA THR A 85 4.29 -4.61 1.05
C THR A 85 4.24 -5.98 0.38
N ALA A 86 3.22 -6.23 -0.45
CA ALA A 86 3.13 -7.42 -1.29
C ALA A 86 4.02 -7.31 -2.53
N ALA A 87 4.48 -8.47 -3.03
CA ALA A 87 5.29 -8.57 -4.26
C ALA A 87 4.62 -7.97 -5.51
N VAL A 88 3.29 -8.03 -5.59
CA VAL A 88 2.50 -7.38 -6.64
C VAL A 88 1.23 -6.77 -6.05
N THR A 89 0.77 -5.66 -6.63
CA THR A 89 -0.49 -5.03 -6.21
C THR A 89 -1.68 -5.77 -6.83
N TYR A 90 -2.81 -5.79 -6.13
CA TYR A 90 -4.05 -6.33 -6.69
C TYR A 90 -4.48 -5.60 -7.98
N GLY A 91 -4.21 -4.30 -8.07
CA GLY A 91 -4.46 -3.52 -9.28
C GLY A 91 -3.64 -4.01 -10.49
N ALA A 92 -2.34 -4.27 -10.30
CA ALA A 92 -1.50 -4.82 -11.36
C ALA A 92 -1.96 -6.22 -11.79
N LEU A 93 -2.35 -7.08 -10.85
CA LEU A 93 -2.95 -8.38 -11.14
C LEU A 93 -4.18 -8.26 -12.06
N LEU A 94 -5.09 -7.33 -11.73
CA LEU A 94 -6.30 -7.10 -12.53
C LEU A 94 -5.98 -6.61 -13.95
N VAL A 95 -4.96 -5.77 -14.11
CA VAL A 95 -4.50 -5.32 -15.44
C VAL A 95 -3.98 -6.51 -16.24
N HIS A 96 -3.13 -7.34 -15.66
CA HIS A 96 -2.62 -8.54 -16.33
C HIS A 96 -3.74 -9.52 -16.75
N ARG A 97 -4.73 -9.74 -15.88
CA ARG A 97 -5.94 -10.53 -16.22
C ARG A 97 -6.71 -9.93 -17.39
N GLN A 98 -6.98 -8.63 -17.33
CA GLN A 98 -7.74 -7.93 -18.36
C GLN A 98 -7.03 -7.99 -19.72
N ASP A 99 -5.71 -7.84 -19.73
CA ASP A 99 -4.90 -7.85 -20.93
C ASP A 99 -4.55 -9.27 -21.40
N GLY A 100 -4.88 -10.30 -20.62
CA GLY A 100 -4.52 -11.69 -20.90
C GLY A 100 -3.01 -11.93 -20.91
N THR A 101 -2.25 -11.15 -20.12
CA THR A 101 -0.79 -11.20 -20.05
C THR A 101 -0.32 -11.89 -18.77
N THR A 102 0.88 -12.47 -18.82
CA THR A 102 1.50 -13.14 -17.67
C THR A 102 2.12 -12.16 -16.69
N LEU A 103 2.16 -12.54 -15.42
CA LEU A 103 2.88 -11.85 -14.36
C LEU A 103 4.38 -12.20 -14.36
N PRO A 104 5.24 -11.37 -13.74
CA PRO A 104 6.62 -11.75 -13.46
C PRO A 104 6.73 -13.00 -12.58
N ASP A 105 7.81 -13.77 -12.73
CA ASP A 105 8.07 -14.95 -11.89
C ASP A 105 8.14 -14.58 -10.40
N GLY A 106 7.53 -15.43 -9.56
CA GLY A 106 7.66 -15.35 -8.10
C GLY A 106 6.80 -14.29 -7.41
N VAL A 107 5.88 -13.63 -8.12
CA VAL A 107 5.01 -12.59 -7.53
C VAL A 107 3.63 -13.11 -7.12
N VAL A 108 3.22 -14.29 -7.57
CA VAL A 108 1.96 -14.96 -7.18
C VAL A 108 2.18 -16.45 -6.96
N LEU A 109 1.29 -17.04 -6.16
CA LEU A 109 1.24 -18.47 -5.87
C LEU A 109 -0.07 -19.07 -6.41
N ASP A 110 -0.05 -20.35 -6.76
CA ASP A 110 -1.25 -21.14 -7.07
C ASP A 110 -1.97 -21.62 -5.79
N GLU A 111 -3.05 -22.39 -5.94
CA GLU A 111 -3.83 -22.94 -4.82
C GLU A 111 -3.03 -23.93 -3.95
N ASP A 112 -1.99 -24.56 -4.51
CA ASP A 112 -1.10 -25.49 -3.81
C ASP A 112 0.07 -24.76 -3.12
N GLY A 113 0.21 -23.45 -3.36
CA GLY A 113 1.27 -22.60 -2.83
C GLY A 113 2.56 -22.60 -3.67
N ASN A 114 2.52 -23.07 -4.92
CA ASN A 114 3.66 -23.02 -5.82
C ASN A 114 3.71 -21.69 -6.58
N PRO A 115 4.91 -21.14 -6.85
CA PRO A 115 5.06 -19.96 -7.70
C PRO A 115 4.46 -20.17 -9.10
N THR A 116 3.76 -19.15 -9.59
CA THR A 116 3.16 -19.15 -10.93
C THR A 116 3.25 -17.76 -11.56
N THR A 117 3.01 -17.68 -12.86
CA THR A 117 2.90 -16.43 -13.63
C THR A 117 1.50 -16.20 -14.18
N ASP A 118 0.58 -17.14 -13.92
CA ASP A 118 -0.80 -17.04 -14.36
C ASP A 118 -1.52 -15.94 -13.56
N ALA A 119 -2.09 -14.98 -14.29
CA ALA A 119 -2.83 -13.88 -13.69
C ALA A 119 -4.19 -14.33 -13.13
N GLU A 120 -4.78 -15.43 -13.61
CA GLU A 120 -6.11 -15.89 -13.21
C GLU A 120 -6.17 -16.53 -11.82
N VAL A 121 -5.02 -16.85 -11.22
CA VAL A 121 -4.98 -17.49 -9.89
C VAL A 121 -5.60 -16.62 -8.81
N PRO A 122 -6.24 -17.21 -7.78
CA PRO A 122 -6.89 -16.47 -6.70
C PRO A 122 -5.92 -15.79 -5.71
N CYS A 123 -4.94 -15.02 -6.22
CA CYS A 123 -4.12 -14.02 -5.53
C CYS A 123 -3.72 -14.33 -4.06
N PRO A 124 -3.06 -15.46 -3.75
CA PRO A 124 -2.07 -15.47 -2.69
C PRO A 124 -0.75 -14.96 -3.28
N VAL A 125 -0.36 -13.75 -2.91
CA VAL A 125 0.98 -13.22 -3.22
C VAL A 125 1.94 -13.64 -2.09
N PRO A 126 3.20 -14.01 -2.38
CA PRO A 126 4.17 -14.34 -1.34
C PRO A 126 4.63 -13.12 -0.53
#